data_AF-A0A9R0R7H4-F1
#
_entry.id   AF-A0A9R0R7H4-F1
#
_cell.length_a   1.000
_cell.length_b   1.000
_cell.length_c   1.000
_cell.angle_alpha   90.00
_cell.angle_beta   90.00
_cell.angle_gamma   90.00
#
_symmetry.space_group_name_H-M   'P 1'
#
loop_
_entity.id
_entity.type
_entity.pdbx_description
1 polymer ?
#
loop_
_entity_poly.entity_id
_entity_poly.type
_entity_poly.pdbx_seq_one_letter_code
_entity_poly.pdbx_strand_id
1 'polypeptide(L)'
;MSFMASSRLQARTTWCSRCGASISAPPGARSVRCALCHTTTRVERRPQQNGGLHQAVGFIKGLLFGSPSQPPPPPPASSGSMRAGDPYSLPASYPRTRGKKRALLVGISYSFTKYELKGTVNDVNCMAYLLRQRFSFPDDSILALTRKH
;
A
#
# COMPACT_ATOMS: atom_id res chain seq x y z
N MET A 1 -16.95 21.58 -40.44
CA MET A 1 -17.37 21.19 -39.08
C MET A 1 -16.28 20.30 -38.50
N SER A 2 -15.35 20.89 -37.74
CA SER A 2 -14.22 20.14 -37.14
C SER A 2 -14.66 19.55 -35.81
N PHE A 3 -14.72 18.22 -35.72
CA PHE A 3 -14.91 17.53 -34.45
C PHE A 3 -13.60 17.59 -33.66
N MET A 4 -13.52 18.50 -32.69
CA MET A 4 -12.47 18.42 -31.66
C MET A 4 -12.79 17.22 -30.76
N ALA A 5 -12.02 16.15 -30.91
CA ALA A 5 -12.02 15.06 -29.95
C ALA A 5 -11.47 15.60 -28.62
N SER A 6 -12.37 15.96 -27.71
CA SER A 6 -12.04 16.38 -26.36
C SER A 6 -11.46 15.17 -25.62
N SER A 7 -10.14 15.05 -25.61
CA SER A 7 -9.39 14.07 -24.81
C SER A 7 -9.74 14.26 -23.34
N ARG A 8 -10.71 13.48 -22.82
CA ARG A 8 -10.99 13.45 -21.39
C ARG A 8 -9.74 12.93 -20.69
N LEU A 9 -9.02 13.85 -20.10
CA LEU A 9 -7.90 13.62 -19.19
C LEU A 9 -8.44 12.80 -18.00
N GLN A 10 -8.42 11.47 -18.12
CA GLN A 10 -8.93 10.56 -17.10
C GLN A 10 -8.09 10.70 -15.84
N ALA A 11 -8.72 11.25 -14.80
CA ALA A 11 -8.14 11.26 -13.47
C ALA A 11 -7.94 9.83 -13.00
N ARG A 12 -6.72 9.49 -12.56
CA ARG A 12 -6.41 8.15 -12.05
C ARG A 12 -6.68 8.12 -10.55
N THR A 13 -7.48 7.18 -10.09
CA THR A 13 -7.62 6.96 -8.64
C THR A 13 -6.33 6.34 -8.10
N THR A 14 -5.80 6.94 -7.04
CA THR A 14 -4.60 6.48 -6.32
C THR A 14 -4.90 6.45 -4.82
N TRP A 15 -3.99 5.91 -4.01
CA TRP A 15 -4.19 5.77 -2.57
C TRP A 15 -3.07 6.44 -1.80
N CYS A 16 -3.41 7.18 -0.75
CA CYS A 16 -2.43 7.81 0.13
C CYS A 16 -1.51 6.77 0.78
N SER A 17 -0.19 7.02 0.75
CA SER A 17 0.81 6.13 1.38
C SER A 17 0.73 6.07 2.92
N ARG A 18 0.09 7.05 3.58
CA ARG A 18 -0.02 7.12 5.04
C ARG A 18 -1.39 6.67 5.56
N CYS A 19 -2.48 7.33 5.14
CA CYS A 19 -3.82 7.03 5.66
C CYS A 19 -4.63 6.04 4.80
N GLY A 20 -4.20 5.77 3.56
CA GLY A 20 -4.89 4.86 2.64
C GLY A 20 -6.10 5.46 1.89
N ALA A 21 -6.41 6.74 2.12
CA ALA A 21 -7.53 7.40 1.45
C ALA A 21 -7.39 7.38 -0.08
N SER A 22 -8.52 7.21 -0.78
CA SER A 22 -8.59 7.31 -2.24
C SER A 22 -8.46 8.78 -2.66
N ILE A 23 -7.54 9.06 -3.58
CA ILE A 23 -7.27 10.42 -4.07
C ILE A 23 -7.29 10.39 -5.60
N SER A 24 -7.98 11.37 -6.17
CA SER A 24 -7.93 11.66 -7.59
C SER A 24 -6.57 12.25 -7.96
N ALA A 25 -5.78 11.54 -8.75
CA ALA A 25 -4.55 12.05 -9.32
C ALA A 25 -4.85 12.71 -10.66
N PRO A 26 -4.54 14.01 -10.82
CA PRO A 26 -4.59 14.65 -12.12
C PRO A 26 -3.69 13.90 -13.09
N PRO A 27 -4.11 13.71 -14.35
CA PRO A 27 -3.27 13.07 -15.34
C PRO A 27 -1.96 13.84 -15.52
N GLY A 28 -0.85 13.09 -15.52
CA GLY A 28 0.51 13.65 -15.57
C GLY A 28 1.13 13.98 -14.21
N ALA A 29 0.35 14.09 -13.12
CA ALA A 29 0.87 14.36 -11.79
C ALA A 29 1.85 13.27 -11.32
N ARG A 30 3.04 13.68 -10.86
CA ARG A 30 4.07 12.77 -10.30
C ARG A 30 3.86 12.53 -8.80
N SER A 31 3.16 13.43 -8.15
CA SER A 31 2.82 13.36 -6.74
C SER A 31 1.48 14.03 -6.48
N VAL A 32 0.78 13.55 -5.45
CA VAL A 32 -0.52 14.09 -5.02
C VAL A 32 -0.51 14.20 -3.50
N ARG A 33 -0.99 15.33 -2.99
CA ARG A 33 -1.11 15.59 -1.55
C ARG A 33 -2.47 15.09 -1.06
N CYS A 34 -2.47 14.29 -0.01
CA CYS A 34 -3.71 13.83 0.60
C CYS A 34 -4.46 14.99 1.27
N ALA A 35 -5.74 15.15 0.98
CA ALA A 35 -6.59 16.14 1.64
C ALA A 35 -6.83 15.86 3.13
N LEU A 36 -6.69 14.59 3.56
CA LEU A 36 -6.99 14.17 4.94
C LEU A 36 -5.79 14.23 5.88
N CYS A 37 -4.61 13.81 5.42
CA CYS A 37 -3.41 13.71 6.26
C CYS A 37 -2.21 14.51 5.74
N HIS A 38 -2.42 15.30 4.68
CA HIS A 38 -1.41 16.14 4.02
C HIS A 38 -0.15 15.41 3.52
N THR A 39 -0.11 14.08 3.56
CA THR A 39 1.02 13.28 3.08
C THR A 39 1.06 13.30 1.55
N THR A 40 2.24 13.59 1.01
CA THR A 40 2.52 13.56 -0.42
C THR A 40 2.81 12.12 -0.86
N THR A 41 1.98 11.59 -1.75
CA THR A 41 2.13 10.25 -2.33
C THR A 41 2.63 10.36 -3.76
N ARG A 42 3.64 9.54 -4.15
CA ARG A 42 4.10 9.47 -5.54
C ARG A 42 3.15 8.61 -6.36
N VAL A 43 2.75 9.11 -7.53
CA VAL A 43 1.86 8.41 -8.45
C VAL A 43 2.71 7.65 -9.47
N GLU A 44 2.73 6.32 -9.37
CA GLU A 44 3.48 5.48 -10.30
C GLU A 44 2.81 5.51 -11.69
N ARG A 45 3.57 5.96 -12.70
CA ARG A 45 3.18 5.77 -14.09
C ARG A 45 3.48 4.31 -14.41
N ARG A 46 2.44 3.50 -14.58
CA ARG A 46 2.60 2.19 -15.23
C ARG A 46 3.01 2.50 -16.67
N PRO A 47 4.22 2.14 -17.14
CA PRO A 47 4.50 2.23 -18.56
C PRO A 47 3.58 1.23 -19.25
N GLN A 48 2.74 1.73 -20.15
CA GLN A 48 1.95 0.91 -21.04
C GLN A 48 2.95 0.24 -21.99
N GLN A 49 3.34 -1.00 -21.69
CA GLN A 49 4.23 -1.80 -22.51
C GLN A 49 3.47 -2.21 -23.77
N ASN A 50 3.52 -1.33 -24.78
CA ASN A 50 3.18 -1.65 -26.15
C ASN A 50 4.32 -2.51 -26.72
N GLY A 51 4.06 -3.76 -27.08
CA GLY A 51 5.12 -4.61 -27.64
C GLY A 51 4.73 -6.04 -27.96
N GLY A 52 3.55 -6.28 -28.53
CA GLY A 52 3.26 -7.56 -29.20
C GLY A 52 3.83 -7.55 -30.61
N LEU A 53 4.82 -8.42 -30.89
CA LEU A 53 5.18 -9.05 -32.20
C LEU A 53 6.68 -9.31 -32.44
N HIS A 54 7.61 -8.82 -31.60
CA HIS A 54 9.05 -9.02 -31.87
C HIS A 54 9.67 -10.33 -31.31
N GLN A 55 8.92 -11.17 -30.60
CA GLN A 55 9.50 -12.33 -29.91
C GLN A 55 9.69 -13.59 -30.76
N ALA A 56 9.07 -13.71 -31.94
CA ALA A 56 9.07 -14.96 -32.70
C ALA A 56 10.17 -15.10 -33.76
N VAL A 57 10.82 -14.01 -34.19
CA VAL A 57 11.78 -14.05 -35.31
C VAL A 57 13.25 -14.21 -34.85
N GLY A 58 13.52 -14.04 -33.55
CA GLY A 58 14.89 -14.09 -33.00
C GLY A 58 15.49 -15.49 -32.85
N PHE A 59 14.66 -16.54 -32.74
CA PHE A 59 15.14 -17.89 -32.42
C PHE A 59 15.85 -18.58 -33.60
N ILE A 60 15.46 -18.30 -34.84
CA ILE A 60 15.98 -19.05 -36.00
C ILE A 60 17.36 -18.52 -36.45
N LYS A 61 17.69 -17.26 -36.14
CA LYS A 61 18.94 -16.63 -36.60
C LYS A 61 20.16 -16.95 -35.72
N GLY A 62 19.97 -17.56 -34.56
CA GLY A 62 21.02 -17.87 -33.58
C GLY A 62 21.75 -19.21 -33.78
N LEU A 63 21.33 -20.05 -34.74
CA LEU A 63 21.92 -21.38 -34.94
C LEU A 63 23.09 -21.42 -35.94
N LEU A 64 23.44 -20.31 -36.61
CA LEU A 64 24.40 -20.35 -37.73
C LEU A 64 25.71 -19.56 -37.53
N PHE A 65 25.85 -18.69 -36.54
CA PHE A 65 27.08 -17.89 -36.40
C PHE A 65 27.48 -17.73 -34.94
N GLY A 66 28.72 -18.15 -34.66
CA GLY A 66 29.28 -18.31 -33.32
C GLY A 66 29.44 -17.04 -32.50
N SER A 67 29.57 -17.29 -31.19
CA SER A 67 29.95 -16.41 -30.08
C SER A 67 30.98 -15.32 -30.41
N PRO A 68 30.94 -14.16 -29.73
CA PRO A 68 31.78 -14.06 -28.52
C PRO A 68 31.16 -13.32 -27.32
N SER A 69 31.48 -13.82 -26.12
CA SER A 69 31.56 -13.11 -24.83
C SER A 69 30.46 -12.10 -24.49
N GLN A 70 29.37 -12.56 -23.85
CA GLN A 70 28.42 -11.69 -23.14
C GLN A 70 28.74 -11.70 -21.64
N PRO A 71 28.84 -10.54 -20.96
CA PRO A 71 28.95 -10.49 -19.50
C PRO A 71 27.69 -11.11 -18.86
N PRO A 72 27.79 -11.73 -17.66
CA PRO A 72 26.65 -12.34 -17.01
C PRO A 72 25.50 -11.32 -16.84
N PRO A 73 24.24 -11.73 -17.01
CA PRO A 73 23.10 -10.84 -16.86
C PRO A 73 23.09 -10.27 -15.43
N PRO A 74 22.74 -8.97 -15.25
CA PRO A 74 22.58 -8.41 -13.92
C PRO A 74 21.53 -9.21 -13.14
N PRO A 75 21.70 -9.40 -11.81
CA PRO A 75 20.70 -10.06 -10.98
C PRO A 75 19.35 -9.34 -11.15
N PRO A 76 18.22 -10.06 -11.03
CA PRO A 76 16.91 -9.45 -11.21
C PRO A 76 16.80 -8.24 -10.29
N ALA A 77 16.58 -7.07 -10.90
CA ALA A 77 16.32 -5.83 -10.18
C ALA A 77 15.06 -6.02 -9.35
N SER A 78 15.23 -6.50 -8.13
CA SER A 78 14.25 -6.40 -7.08
C SER A 78 13.99 -4.90 -6.95
N SER A 79 12.85 -4.47 -7.45
CA SER A 79 12.36 -3.10 -7.29
C SER A 79 11.89 -2.89 -5.85
N GLY A 80 12.75 -3.23 -4.89
CA GLY A 80 12.69 -2.77 -3.52
C GLY A 80 13.47 -1.48 -3.49
N SER A 81 12.77 -0.35 -3.50
CA SER A 81 13.35 0.90 -2.99
C SER A 81 13.64 0.67 -1.50
N MET A 82 14.74 0.00 -1.21
CA MET A 82 15.34 -0.11 0.10
C MET A 82 15.71 1.31 0.51
N ARG A 83 14.83 1.97 1.25
CA ARG A 83 15.28 3.01 2.15
C ARG A 83 15.99 2.29 3.28
N ALA A 84 17.28 2.04 3.06
CA ALA A 84 18.19 1.65 4.13
C ALA A 84 18.06 2.72 5.23
N GLY A 85 17.59 2.30 6.41
CA GLY A 85 17.57 3.16 7.59
C GLY A 85 16.23 3.32 8.30
N ASP A 86 15.14 2.65 7.90
CA ASP A 86 13.93 2.62 8.76
C ASP A 86 13.94 1.36 9.65
N PRO A 87 14.26 1.47 10.96
CA PRO A 87 14.33 0.34 11.88
C PRO A 87 12.98 -0.38 12.08
N TYR A 88 11.89 0.14 11.48
CA TYR A 88 10.56 -0.47 11.49
C TYR A 88 10.19 -1.15 10.16
N SER A 89 11.15 -1.38 9.27
CA SER A 89 10.92 -2.08 8.01
C SER A 89 10.56 -3.55 8.28
N LEU A 90 9.27 -3.88 8.13
CA LEU A 90 8.78 -5.25 8.27
C LEU A 90 9.42 -6.16 7.18
N PRO A 91 9.73 -7.44 7.51
CA PRO A 91 10.22 -8.41 6.53
C PRO A 91 9.33 -8.49 5.28
N ALA A 92 9.92 -8.78 4.12
CA ALA A 92 9.16 -8.93 2.86
C ALA A 92 8.06 -10.02 2.92
N SER A 93 8.16 -10.95 3.88
CA SER A 93 7.16 -11.97 4.18
C SER A 93 5.92 -11.46 4.91
N TYR A 94 5.98 -10.26 5.52
CA TYR A 94 4.80 -9.66 6.12
C TYR A 94 3.82 -9.27 5.01
N PRO A 95 2.56 -9.73 5.09
CA PRO A 95 1.57 -9.37 4.10
C PRO A 95 1.45 -7.85 4.08
N ARG A 96 1.75 -7.25 2.94
CA ARG A 96 1.55 -5.82 2.70
C ARG A 96 0.04 -5.61 2.59
N THR A 97 -0.65 -5.53 3.73
CA THR A 97 -2.12 -5.47 3.79
C THR A 97 -2.60 -4.11 3.27
N ARG A 98 -2.69 -4.02 1.94
CA ARG A 98 -3.30 -2.91 1.22
C ARG A 98 -4.82 -3.10 1.13
N GLY A 99 -5.45 -3.44 2.28
CA GLY A 99 -6.85 -3.89 2.40
C GLY A 99 -7.61 -3.26 3.57
N LYS A 100 -8.85 -3.71 3.81
CA LYS A 100 -9.72 -3.19 4.89
C LYS A 100 -9.07 -3.44 6.26
N LYS A 101 -8.83 -2.35 7.01
CA LYS A 101 -8.28 -2.39 8.37
C LYS A 101 -9.33 -2.93 9.34
N ARG A 102 -8.95 -3.88 10.19
CA ARG A 102 -9.81 -4.47 11.24
C ARG A 102 -9.01 -4.67 12.51
N ALA A 103 -9.62 -4.48 13.67
CA ALA A 103 -8.98 -4.66 14.96
C ALA A 103 -9.89 -5.42 15.94
N LEU A 104 -9.26 -6.22 16.79
CA LEU A 104 -9.87 -6.79 17.99
C LEU A 104 -9.14 -6.21 19.20
N LEU A 105 -9.88 -5.57 20.10
CA LEU A 105 -9.35 -5.03 21.35
C LEU A 105 -9.94 -5.85 22.51
N VAL A 106 -9.09 -6.34 23.40
CA VAL A 106 -9.53 -7.16 24.54
C VAL A 106 -9.06 -6.51 25.82
N GLY A 107 -10.00 -6.18 26.71
CA GLY A 107 -9.71 -5.64 28.05
C GLY A 107 -10.09 -6.67 29.11
N ILE A 108 -9.10 -7.22 29.80
CA ILE A 108 -9.29 -8.24 30.84
C ILE A 108 -9.07 -7.61 32.22
N SER A 109 -10.16 -7.25 32.89
CA SER A 109 -10.11 -6.61 34.20
C SER A 109 -9.97 -7.59 35.37
N TYR A 110 -10.14 -8.90 35.14
CA TYR A 110 -10.20 -9.92 36.21
C TYR A 110 -11.11 -9.53 37.40
N SER A 111 -12.18 -8.79 37.15
CA SER A 111 -13.01 -8.25 38.21
C SER A 111 -13.72 -9.33 39.01
N PHE A 112 -13.94 -9.06 40.30
CA PHE A 112 -14.40 -10.03 41.31
C PHE A 112 -13.38 -11.15 41.60
N THR A 113 -12.10 -10.90 41.30
CA THR A 113 -11.00 -11.78 41.72
C THR A 113 -9.97 -11.00 42.53
N LYS A 114 -9.10 -11.72 43.24
CA LYS A 114 -7.98 -11.13 43.99
C LYS A 114 -6.94 -10.41 43.11
N TYR A 115 -7.03 -10.53 41.79
CA TYR A 115 -6.11 -9.95 40.80
C TYR A 115 -6.79 -8.89 39.93
N GLU A 116 -7.84 -8.24 40.44
CA GLU A 116 -8.59 -7.25 39.70
C GLU A 116 -7.70 -6.08 39.22
N LEU A 117 -7.77 -5.80 37.91
CA LEU A 117 -7.06 -4.74 37.22
C LEU A 117 -8.02 -3.60 36.89
N LYS A 118 -7.69 -2.41 37.39
CA LYS A 118 -8.38 -1.17 37.04
C LYS A 118 -7.85 -0.62 35.71
N GLY A 119 -8.66 0.17 35.01
CA GLY A 119 -8.22 0.90 33.82
C GLY A 119 -8.27 0.14 32.49
N THR A 120 -8.38 -1.19 32.49
CA THR A 120 -8.38 -2.00 31.25
C THR A 120 -9.47 -1.60 30.24
N VAL A 121 -10.65 -1.18 30.70
CA VAL A 121 -11.71 -0.63 29.82
C VAL A 121 -11.31 0.72 29.22
N ASN A 122 -10.68 1.58 30.03
CA ASN A 122 -10.17 2.86 29.55
C ASN A 122 -9.07 2.66 28.49
N ASP A 123 -8.15 1.72 28.73
CA ASP A 123 -7.07 1.42 27.78
C ASP A 123 -7.63 0.96 26.42
N VAL A 124 -8.64 0.08 26.44
CA VAL A 124 -9.35 -0.33 25.21
C VAL A 124 -10.00 0.87 24.51
N ASN A 125 -10.65 1.77 25.25
CA ASN A 125 -11.27 2.97 24.67
C ASN A 125 -10.25 3.93 24.06
N CYS A 126 -9.14 4.17 24.76
CA CYS A 126 -8.03 4.98 24.26
C CYS A 126 -7.43 4.38 22.98
N MET A 127 -7.25 3.05 22.94
CA MET A 127 -6.75 2.36 21.74
C MET A 127 -7.76 2.41 20.60
N ALA A 128 -9.05 2.21 20.85
CA ALA A 128 -10.09 2.35 19.84
C ALA A 128 -10.11 3.76 19.23
N TYR A 129 -10.03 4.79 20.08
CA TYR A 129 -9.96 6.18 19.65
C TYR A 129 -8.71 6.46 18.80
N LEU A 130 -7.54 5.99 19.24
CA LEU A 130 -6.29 6.13 18.50
C LEU A 130 -6.38 5.49 17.11
N LEU A 131 -6.90 4.27 17.02
CA LEU A 131 -7.03 3.53 15.77
C LEU A 131 -7.97 4.23 14.79
N ARG A 132 -9.08 4.78 15.27
CA ARG A 132 -10.03 5.56 14.45
C ARG A 132 -9.39 6.85 13.97
N GLN A 133 -8.85 7.67 14.89
CA GLN A 133 -8.45 9.04 14.55
C GLN A 133 -7.08 9.18 13.92
N ARG A 134 -6.14 8.32 14.24
CA ARG A 134 -4.77 8.43 13.72
C ARG A 134 -4.47 7.40 12.65
N PHE A 135 -5.08 6.22 12.74
CA PHE A 135 -4.84 5.13 11.82
C PHE A 135 -5.99 4.88 10.84
N SER A 136 -7.05 5.70 10.88
CA SER A 136 -8.17 5.65 9.93
C SER A 136 -8.80 4.25 9.83
N PHE A 137 -9.00 3.59 10.97
CA PHE A 137 -9.83 2.40 11.06
C PHE A 137 -11.30 2.83 10.98
N PRO A 138 -12.12 2.20 10.10
CA PRO A 138 -13.58 2.36 10.14
C PRO A 138 -14.17 1.97 11.50
N ASP A 139 -15.27 2.60 11.88
CA ASP A 139 -15.91 2.38 13.18
C ASP A 139 -16.46 0.95 13.32
N ASP A 140 -17.03 0.41 12.24
CA ASP A 140 -17.57 -0.94 12.15
C ASP A 140 -16.49 -2.03 12.07
N SER A 141 -15.21 -1.64 11.98
CA SER A 141 -14.10 -2.58 11.82
C SER A 141 -13.33 -2.87 13.10
N ILE A 142 -13.71 -2.26 14.22
CA ILE A 142 -13.10 -2.46 15.54
C ILE A 142 -14.09 -3.19 16.44
N LEU A 143 -13.74 -4.41 16.87
CA LEU A 143 -14.49 -5.14 17.88
C LEU A 143 -13.79 -4.97 19.23
N ALA A 144 -14.50 -4.46 20.23
CA ALA A 144 -14.02 -4.34 21.60
C ALA A 144 -14.69 -5.41 22.48
N LEU A 145 -13.87 -6.27 23.08
CA LEU A 145 -14.27 -7.28 24.07
C LEU A 145 -13.80 -6.81 25.43
N THR A 146 -14.67 -6.10 26.13
CA THR A 146 -14.53 -5.75 27.54
C THR A 146 -15.66 -6.40 28.31
N ARG A 147 -15.54 -6.45 29.64
CA ARG A 147 -16.69 -6.75 30.50
C ARG A 147 -17.85 -5.82 30.12
N LYS A 148 -19.04 -6.40 29.90
CA LYS A 148 -20.30 -5.64 29.87
C LYS A 148 -20.83 -5.57 31.30
N HIS A 149 -21.15 -4.35 31.75
CA HIS A 149 -21.91 -4.14 32.98
C HIS A 149 -23.39 -4.43 32.73
#